data_AF-A0A1B8DA43-F1
#
_entry.id   AF-A0A1B8DA43-F1
#
_cell.length_a   1.000
_cell.length_b   1.000
_cell.length_c   1.000
_cell.angle_alpha   90.00
_cell.angle_beta   90.00
_cell.angle_gamma   90.00
#
_symmetry.space_group_name_H-M   'P 1'
#
loop_
_entity.id
_entity.type
_entity.pdbx_description
1 polymer ?
#
loop_
_entity_poly.entity_id
_entity_poly.type
_entity_poly.pdbx_seq_one_letter_code
_entity_poly.pdbx_strand_id
1 'polypeptide(L)'
;MSSTPQRPITQIDLSAVPDPSNDVTGQHAQRAPTPDPPRRALQKRPARPAPPPHERAAKQRKWRTTDDVSAGLRTLATVQAVSDGVSVLEFTAIKEESPWDSFREDYELNLGGFVSVASDRKLPHDSFIIKRFDGPDLAKKFQMLQRVRHNNFHDIRQCFSYDGSYYAVFQYMPISLDHVAKSPPYLNEHELAAILGQVVKGLVYLASNSLEHGSLCCSNILLSTKGEIKIAGQECCQEMASSGSPSRDIRALGIITMELMQKYSKDDGAIGIDDLERWPSDCNAVGFLSMTTSATHVDELLQHPLLKSGWDKEDIKWIVGLAMVSTHRGFNYFER
;
A
#
# COMPACT_ATOMS: atom_id res chain seq x y z
N MET A 1 -0.20 19.68 53.10
CA MET A 1 -0.12 20.56 51.92
C MET A 1 0.64 19.81 50.84
N SER A 2 -0.03 19.37 49.78
CA SER A 2 0.59 18.79 48.59
C SER A 2 -0.30 19.16 47.41
N SER A 3 0.23 19.99 46.51
CA SER A 3 -0.46 20.57 45.36
C SER A 3 -0.14 19.77 44.11
N THR A 4 -1.15 19.14 43.53
CA THR A 4 -1.11 18.49 42.21
C THR A 4 -1.22 19.54 41.10
N PRO A 5 -0.45 19.44 40.00
CA PRO A 5 -0.54 20.40 38.90
C PRO A 5 -1.76 20.09 38.02
N GLN A 6 -2.68 21.05 37.90
CA GLN A 6 -3.78 21.02 36.93
C GLN A 6 -3.22 21.25 35.52
N ARG A 7 -3.52 20.33 34.59
CA ARG A 7 -3.26 20.53 33.16
C ARG A 7 -4.30 21.49 32.56
N PRO A 8 -3.94 22.37 31.61
CA PRO A 8 -4.90 23.25 30.97
C PRO A 8 -5.88 22.44 30.12
N ILE A 9 -7.18 22.61 30.36
CA ILE A 9 -8.24 22.12 29.48
C ILE A 9 -8.57 23.25 28.51
N THR A 10 -8.41 23.02 27.20
CA THR A 10 -8.90 23.93 26.17
C THR A 10 -10.32 23.51 25.82
N GLN A 11 -11.31 24.33 26.20
CA GLN A 11 -12.69 24.18 25.72
C GLN A 11 -12.86 24.97 24.42
N ILE A 12 -13.30 24.29 23.35
CA ILE A 12 -13.71 24.93 22.10
C ILE A 12 -15.19 25.25 22.23
N ASP A 13 -15.54 26.55 22.16
CA ASP A 13 -16.92 27.02 22.16
C ASP A 13 -17.54 26.86 20.76
N LEU A 14 -18.47 25.92 20.63
CA LEU A 14 -19.18 25.62 19.39
C LEU A 14 -20.36 26.58 19.13
N SER A 15 -20.64 27.54 20.02
CA SER A 15 -21.73 28.52 19.84
C SER A 15 -21.42 29.62 18.82
N ALA A 16 -20.21 29.65 18.27
CA ALA A 16 -19.76 30.66 17.30
C ALA A 16 -19.91 30.26 15.82
N VAL A 17 -20.63 29.17 15.49
CA VAL A 17 -20.90 28.77 14.11
C VAL A 17 -22.26 29.34 13.66
N PRO A 18 -22.32 30.24 12.66
CA PRO A 18 -23.60 30.70 12.12
C PRO A 18 -24.34 29.54 11.43
N ASP A 19 -25.60 29.34 11.82
CA ASP A 19 -26.51 28.35 11.26
C ASP A 19 -26.87 28.72 9.79
N PRO A 20 -26.76 27.81 8.80
CA PRO A 20 -26.99 28.15 7.39
C PRO A 20 -28.49 28.18 7.01
N SER A 21 -29.38 28.35 7.99
CA SER A 21 -30.82 28.24 7.86
C SER A 21 -31.55 29.54 8.21
N ASN A 22 -31.13 30.66 7.63
CA ASN A 22 -31.95 31.86 7.48
C ASN A 22 -31.35 32.78 6.41
N ASP A 23 -31.92 32.75 5.21
CA ASP A 23 -32.18 33.94 4.40
C ASP A 23 -32.83 33.53 3.06
N VAL A 24 -34.15 33.35 3.10
CA VAL A 24 -35.00 33.55 1.92
C VAL A 24 -36.09 34.52 2.33
N THR A 25 -35.96 35.78 1.91
CA THR A 25 -37.07 36.61 1.41
C THR A 25 -36.48 37.84 0.73
N GLY A 26 -36.85 38.02 -0.54
CA GLY A 26 -36.14 38.89 -1.47
C GLY A 26 -36.47 40.38 -1.37
N GLN A 27 -35.58 41.19 -1.93
CA GLN A 27 -35.92 42.46 -2.54
C GLN A 27 -35.16 42.62 -3.86
N HIS A 28 -35.94 42.75 -4.94
CA HIS A 28 -35.49 43.21 -6.24
C HIS A 28 -34.96 44.65 -6.11
N ALA A 29 -33.67 44.86 -6.38
CA ALA A 29 -33.13 46.15 -6.74
C ALA A 29 -32.16 45.97 -7.92
N GLN A 30 -32.55 46.51 -9.07
CA GLN A 30 -31.75 46.55 -10.29
C GLN A 30 -30.43 47.27 -10.03
N ARG A 31 -29.29 46.65 -10.39
CA ARG A 31 -27.98 47.32 -10.47
C ARG A 31 -27.41 47.19 -11.87
N ALA A 32 -27.14 48.35 -12.46
CA ALA A 32 -26.61 48.54 -13.82
C ALA A 32 -25.22 47.90 -14.02
N PRO A 33 -24.86 47.55 -15.27
CA PRO A 33 -23.55 46.98 -15.59
C PRO A 33 -22.45 48.03 -15.41
N THR A 34 -21.42 47.68 -14.63
CA THR A 34 -20.19 48.46 -14.51
C THR A 34 -19.30 48.29 -15.75
N PRO A 35 -18.66 49.35 -16.27
CA PRO A 35 -17.81 49.27 -17.46
C PRO A 35 -16.46 48.63 -17.17
N ASP A 36 -15.97 47.84 -18.13
CA ASP A 36 -14.63 47.24 -18.15
C ASP A 36 -13.51 48.29 -18.05
N PRO A 37 -12.44 48.03 -17.28
CA PRO A 37 -11.28 48.92 -17.24
C PRO A 37 -10.44 48.81 -18.53
N PRO A 38 -9.80 49.90 -19.00
CA PRO A 38 -9.09 49.92 -20.27
C PRO A 38 -7.79 49.08 -20.22
N ARG A 39 -7.57 48.34 -21.32
CA ARG A 39 -6.37 47.54 -21.59
C ARG A 39 -5.11 48.41 -21.53
N ARG A 40 -4.23 48.13 -20.58
CA ARG A 40 -2.87 48.69 -20.54
C ARG A 40 -1.96 47.89 -21.47
N ALA A 41 -1.43 48.55 -22.50
CA ALA A 41 -0.47 47.96 -23.43
C ALA A 41 0.83 47.55 -22.69
N LEU A 42 1.21 46.28 -22.83
CA LEU A 42 2.49 45.76 -22.35
C LEU A 42 3.64 46.32 -23.20
N GLN A 43 4.43 47.21 -22.62
CA GLN A 43 5.73 47.61 -23.15
C GLN A 43 6.71 46.42 -23.04
N LYS A 44 7.35 46.08 -24.17
CA LYS A 44 8.36 45.01 -24.27
C LYS A 44 9.60 45.38 -23.44
N ARG A 45 9.93 44.57 -22.43
CA ARG A 45 11.26 44.58 -21.77
C ARG A 45 12.25 43.74 -22.59
N PRO A 46 13.53 44.15 -22.71
CA PRO A 46 14.54 43.38 -23.43
C PRO A 46 14.92 42.09 -22.67
N ALA A 47 15.27 41.07 -23.45
CA ALA A 47 15.60 39.72 -22.98
C ALA A 47 16.87 39.69 -22.10
N ARG A 48 16.83 38.85 -21.07
CA ARG A 48 17.99 38.50 -20.22
C ARG A 48 18.69 37.28 -20.84
N PRO A 49 20.03 37.23 -20.92
CA PRO A 49 20.73 36.10 -21.53
C PRO A 49 20.63 34.83 -20.65
N ALA A 50 20.53 33.67 -21.32
CA ALA A 50 20.43 32.37 -20.69
C ALA A 50 21.76 31.94 -20.01
N PRO A 51 21.73 31.17 -18.91
CA PRO A 51 22.93 30.56 -18.36
C PRO A 51 23.42 29.39 -19.23
N PRO A 52 24.73 29.08 -19.24
CA PRO A 52 25.28 27.98 -20.02
C PRO A 52 24.92 26.60 -19.42
N PRO A 53 24.96 25.53 -20.23
CA PRO A 53 24.62 24.18 -19.77
C PRO A 53 25.72 23.63 -18.85
N HIS A 54 25.35 23.25 -17.63
CA HIS A 54 26.22 22.48 -16.75
C HIS A 54 26.04 20.99 -17.00
N GLU A 55 26.99 20.42 -17.74
CA GLU A 55 27.35 19.01 -17.65
C GLU A 55 27.65 18.64 -16.19
N ARG A 56 27.00 17.60 -15.68
CA ARG A 56 27.48 16.90 -14.48
C ARG A 56 27.75 15.45 -14.85
N ALA A 57 29.02 15.21 -15.13
CA ALA A 57 29.65 13.91 -15.26
C ALA A 57 29.37 13.04 -14.04
N ALA A 58 28.95 11.79 -14.29
CA ALA A 58 28.87 10.73 -13.31
C ALA A 58 30.27 10.39 -12.78
N LYS A 59 30.56 10.71 -11.52
CA LYS A 59 31.74 10.17 -10.82
C LYS A 59 31.34 8.86 -10.15
N GLN A 60 31.57 7.74 -10.83
CA GLN A 60 31.68 6.43 -10.18
C GLN A 60 32.89 6.46 -9.24
N ARG A 61 32.65 6.46 -7.92
CA ARG A 61 33.69 6.15 -6.93
C ARG A 61 33.66 4.65 -6.65
N LYS A 62 34.63 3.93 -7.24
CA LYS A 62 35.08 2.62 -6.80
C LYS A 62 35.58 2.72 -5.36
N TRP A 63 34.95 2.01 -4.44
CA TRP A 63 35.53 1.76 -3.12
C TRP A 63 36.43 0.53 -3.23
N ARG A 64 37.72 0.71 -2.91
CA ARG A 64 38.66 -0.38 -2.66
C ARG A 64 38.42 -0.86 -1.23
N THR A 65 38.13 -2.14 -1.07
CA THR A 65 38.20 -2.86 0.19
C THR A 65 39.67 -3.05 0.55
N THR A 66 40.05 -2.61 1.74
CA THR A 66 41.22 -3.10 2.46
C THR A 66 40.72 -4.03 3.55
N ASP A 67 41.15 -5.28 3.49
CA ASP A 67 40.96 -6.27 4.53
C ASP A 67 41.68 -5.82 5.81
N ASP A 68 40.99 -5.86 6.95
CA ASP A 68 41.58 -6.38 8.18
C ASP A 68 40.50 -6.86 9.17
N VAL A 69 40.85 -7.91 9.91
CA VAL A 69 39.98 -8.90 10.55
C VAL A 69 39.73 -8.61 12.04
N SER A 70 38.58 -9.05 12.57
CA SER A 70 38.33 -9.56 13.96
C SER A 70 37.01 -9.02 14.52
N ALA A 71 36.08 -9.76 15.11
CA ALA A 71 35.82 -11.18 15.29
C ALA A 71 34.37 -11.29 15.81
N GLY A 72 33.64 -12.35 15.43
CA GLY A 72 32.38 -12.73 16.09
C GLY A 72 31.10 -12.70 15.26
N LEU A 73 31.11 -13.24 14.03
CA LEU A 73 29.87 -13.66 13.37
C LEU A 73 29.60 -15.13 13.70
N ARG A 74 28.50 -15.41 14.41
CA ARG A 74 27.90 -16.76 14.38
C ARG A 74 27.14 -16.90 13.07
N THR A 75 27.78 -17.57 12.13
CA THR A 75 27.22 -17.96 10.84
C THR A 75 26.02 -18.87 11.05
N LEU A 76 24.80 -18.37 10.82
CA LEU A 76 23.63 -19.22 10.59
C LEU A 76 23.81 -19.88 9.21
N ALA A 77 24.38 -21.07 9.25
CA ALA A 77 24.46 -22.11 8.23
C ALA A 77 24.02 -21.69 6.80
N THR A 78 24.97 -21.20 6.02
CA THR A 78 24.96 -21.38 4.56
C THR A 78 25.20 -22.87 4.31
N VAL A 79 24.13 -23.66 4.27
CA VAL A 79 24.21 -25.06 3.82
C VAL A 79 24.40 -25.06 2.31
N GLN A 80 25.38 -25.85 1.86
CA GLN A 80 25.81 -26.03 0.47
C GLN A 80 24.65 -26.07 -0.53
N ALA A 81 24.53 -25.02 -1.33
CA ALA A 81 23.87 -25.04 -2.63
C ALA A 81 24.86 -24.53 -3.68
N VAL A 82 25.98 -25.24 -3.83
CA VAL A 82 26.92 -25.05 -4.93
C VAL A 82 27.04 -26.37 -5.67
N SER A 83 25.98 -26.70 -6.42
CA SER A 83 26.11 -27.62 -7.56
C SER A 83 25.10 -27.35 -8.69
N ASP A 84 23.97 -26.67 -8.44
CA ASP A 84 22.85 -26.68 -9.40
C ASP A 84 22.44 -25.31 -9.98
N GLY A 85 23.29 -24.28 -9.90
CA GLY A 85 23.02 -23.01 -10.59
C GLY A 85 21.75 -22.26 -10.15
N VAL A 86 21.25 -22.55 -8.94
CA VAL A 86 20.13 -21.82 -8.33
C VAL A 86 20.65 -20.48 -7.80
N SER A 87 20.00 -19.39 -8.22
CA SER A 87 20.29 -18.04 -7.72
C SER A 87 20.28 -18.03 -6.19
N VAL A 88 21.39 -17.64 -5.58
CA VAL A 88 21.46 -17.39 -4.14
C VAL A 88 20.40 -16.34 -3.82
N LEU A 89 19.40 -16.71 -3.02
CA LEU A 89 18.43 -15.75 -2.50
C LEU A 89 19.22 -14.68 -1.73
N GLU A 90 19.17 -13.44 -2.21
CA GLU A 90 19.81 -12.32 -1.52
C GLU A 90 18.95 -11.96 -0.30
N PHE A 91 19.27 -12.60 0.83
CA PHE A 91 18.58 -12.38 2.09
C PHE A 91 18.94 -11.00 2.66
N THR A 92 17.93 -10.26 3.14
CA THR A 92 18.16 -9.03 3.90
C THR A 92 18.79 -9.37 5.24
N ALA A 93 20.03 -8.97 5.47
CA ALA A 93 20.72 -9.20 6.73
C ALA A 93 19.93 -8.64 7.92
N ILE A 94 19.89 -9.40 9.01
CA ILE A 94 19.27 -9.00 10.28
C ILE A 94 20.32 -8.23 11.08
N LYS A 95 19.95 -7.02 11.53
CA LYS A 95 20.79 -6.20 12.41
C LYS A 95 20.42 -6.44 13.87
N GLU A 96 21.40 -6.75 14.71
CA GLU A 96 21.23 -6.97 16.15
C GLU A 96 21.26 -5.63 16.91
N GLU A 97 20.32 -4.74 16.59
CA GLU A 97 20.20 -3.39 17.16
C GLU A 97 18.74 -2.94 17.18
N SER A 98 18.43 -1.87 17.93
CA SER A 98 17.07 -1.35 17.94
C SER A 98 16.74 -0.67 16.61
N PRO A 99 15.59 -0.96 15.96
CA PRO A 99 15.17 -0.18 14.79
C PRO A 99 15.03 1.31 15.13
N TRP A 100 14.72 1.63 16.40
CA TRP A 100 14.53 2.98 16.88
C TRP A 100 15.83 3.80 16.99
N ASP A 101 17.00 3.17 16.85
CA ASP A 101 18.28 3.87 16.73
C ASP A 101 18.42 4.53 15.35
N SER A 102 17.81 3.92 14.31
CA SER A 102 17.80 4.42 12.93
C SER A 102 16.55 5.25 12.59
N PHE A 103 15.40 4.85 13.14
CA PHE A 103 14.09 5.42 12.81
C PHE A 103 13.47 6.17 14.00
N ARG A 104 12.65 7.17 13.69
CA ARG A 104 11.74 7.80 14.64
C ARG A 104 10.33 7.32 14.33
N GLU A 105 9.69 6.69 15.31
CA GLU A 105 8.27 6.40 15.22
C GLU A 105 7.47 7.70 15.29
N ASP A 106 6.60 7.90 14.30
CA ASP A 106 5.80 9.12 14.18
C ASP A 106 4.36 8.88 14.66
N TYR A 107 3.74 7.77 14.28
CA TYR A 107 2.39 7.36 14.70
C TYR A 107 2.12 5.89 14.34
N GLU A 108 1.03 5.30 14.81
CA GLU A 108 0.54 3.99 14.35
C GLU A 108 -0.65 4.15 13.40
N LEU A 109 -0.71 3.32 12.37
CA LEU A 109 -1.79 3.30 11.38
C LEU A 109 -2.43 1.91 11.35
N ASN A 110 -3.76 1.86 11.31
CA ASN A 110 -4.49 0.61 11.14
C ASN A 110 -4.62 0.25 9.65
N LEU A 111 -3.95 -0.83 9.23
CA LEU A 111 -4.05 -1.41 7.88
C LEU A 111 -4.45 -2.90 7.97
N GLY A 112 -5.57 -3.18 8.67
CA GLY A 112 -5.95 -4.55 9.05
C GLY A 112 -5.29 -5.03 10.37
N GLY A 113 -4.68 -4.09 11.07
CA GLY A 113 -3.84 -4.26 12.25
C GLY A 113 -2.99 -2.99 12.40
N PHE A 114 -2.69 -2.58 13.64
CA PHE A 114 -1.85 -1.42 13.87
C PHE A 114 -0.40 -1.73 13.47
N VAL A 115 0.18 -0.85 12.66
CA VAL A 115 1.58 -0.86 12.27
C VAL A 115 2.21 0.50 12.59
N SER A 116 3.49 0.50 12.98
CA SER A 116 4.22 1.75 13.22
C SER A 116 4.56 2.41 11.90
N VAL A 117 4.15 3.67 11.73
CA VAL A 117 4.67 4.56 10.70
C VAL A 117 5.84 5.33 11.30
N ALA A 118 6.99 5.22 10.64
CA ALA A 118 8.24 5.80 11.12
C ALA A 118 8.98 6.50 9.99
N SER A 119 9.84 7.46 10.35
CA SER A 119 10.71 8.16 9.41
C SER A 119 12.17 7.96 9.74
N ASP A 120 13.04 8.09 8.73
CA ASP A 120 14.47 8.19 8.96
C ASP A 120 14.76 9.34 9.94
N ARG A 121 15.67 9.12 10.90
CA ARG A 121 16.14 10.21 11.77
C ARG A 121 16.97 11.25 11.02
N LYS A 122 17.55 10.86 9.88
CA LYS A 122 18.34 11.73 9.01
C LYS A 122 17.49 12.23 7.83
N LEU A 123 17.85 13.38 7.28
CA LEU A 123 17.26 13.88 6.05
C LEU A 123 17.45 12.86 4.91
N PRO A 124 16.43 12.66 4.05
CA PRO A 124 15.23 13.51 3.87
C PRO A 124 14.02 13.14 4.74
N HIS A 125 14.15 12.26 5.75
CA HIS A 125 13.03 11.75 6.55
C HIS A 125 12.04 10.90 5.73
N ASP A 126 12.55 10.01 4.89
CA ASP A 126 11.70 9.06 4.16
C ASP A 126 10.84 8.26 5.15
N SER A 127 9.57 8.04 4.80
CA SER A 127 8.62 7.30 5.63
C SER A 127 8.62 5.81 5.32
N PHE A 128 8.39 5.01 6.36
CA PHE A 128 8.38 3.55 6.33
C PHE A 128 7.24 3.00 7.19
N ILE A 129 6.90 1.74 6.91
CA ILE A 129 6.11 0.92 7.82
C ILE A 129 7.08 0.00 8.55
N ILE A 130 7.05 0.00 9.89
CA ILE A 130 7.81 -0.93 10.71
C ILE A 130 6.82 -1.87 11.38
N LYS A 131 6.97 -3.17 11.10
CA LYS A 131 6.17 -4.22 11.72
C LYS A 131 7.01 -4.97 12.74
N ARG A 132 6.47 -5.08 13.95
CA ARG A 132 7.01 -5.93 15.02
C ARG A 132 6.43 -7.34 14.90
N PHE A 133 7.28 -8.34 15.10
CA PHE A 133 6.91 -9.73 15.10
C PHE A 133 7.33 -10.36 16.43
N ASP A 134 6.35 -10.98 17.09
CA ASP A 134 6.50 -11.68 18.35
C ASP A 134 5.93 -13.10 18.26
N GLY A 135 6.23 -13.89 19.29
CA GLY A 135 5.62 -15.20 19.51
C GLY A 135 6.39 -16.38 18.88
N PRO A 136 5.76 -17.57 18.86
CA PRO A 136 6.39 -18.77 18.35
C PRO A 136 6.64 -18.69 16.84
N ASP A 137 7.51 -19.57 16.35
CA ASP A 137 7.84 -19.74 14.93
C ASP A 137 8.41 -18.50 14.23
N LEU A 138 8.98 -17.58 15.00
CA LEU A 138 9.51 -16.32 14.51
C LEU A 138 10.55 -16.53 13.41
N ALA A 139 11.44 -17.52 13.58
CA ALA A 139 12.40 -17.90 12.56
C ALA A 139 11.75 -18.35 11.23
N LYS A 140 10.67 -19.15 11.30
CA LYS A 140 9.94 -19.62 10.11
C LYS A 140 9.21 -18.47 9.42
N LYS A 141 8.53 -17.62 10.20
CA LYS A 141 7.86 -16.41 9.69
C LYS A 141 8.84 -15.49 8.96
N PHE A 142 10.00 -15.27 9.57
CA PHE A 142 11.02 -14.41 8.99
C PHE A 142 11.69 -15.02 7.75
N GLN A 143 11.92 -16.33 7.75
CA GLN A 143 12.38 -17.05 6.56
C GLN A 143 11.39 -16.92 5.40
N MET A 144 10.08 -17.07 5.67
CA MET A 144 9.05 -16.91 4.66
C MET A 144 8.98 -15.47 4.15
N LEU A 145 9.02 -14.50 5.07
CA LEU A 145 9.07 -13.07 4.75
C LEU A 145 10.23 -12.75 3.81
N GLN A 146 11.41 -13.33 4.04
CA GLN A 146 12.56 -13.12 3.17
C GLN A 146 12.48 -13.89 1.84
N ARG A 147 11.83 -15.06 1.81
CA ARG A 147 11.65 -15.92 0.62
C ARG A 147 10.74 -15.27 -0.43
N VAL A 148 9.67 -14.60 0.00
CA VAL A 148 8.67 -14.00 -0.91
C VAL A 148 9.17 -12.63 -1.39
N ARG A 149 9.70 -12.59 -2.62
CA ARG A 149 10.28 -11.39 -3.26
C ARG A 149 9.71 -11.19 -4.66
N HIS A 150 8.82 -10.22 -4.81
CA HIS A 150 8.19 -9.89 -6.08
C HIS A 150 7.61 -8.47 -6.06
N ASN A 151 7.50 -7.83 -7.23
CA ASN A 151 7.07 -6.44 -7.36
C ASN A 151 5.67 -6.16 -6.78
N ASN A 152 4.81 -7.17 -6.68
CA ASN A 152 3.47 -7.06 -6.08
C ASN A 152 3.39 -7.59 -4.64
N PHE A 153 4.52 -7.80 -3.99
CA PHE A 153 4.62 -8.06 -2.55
C PHE A 153 5.34 -6.92 -1.85
N HIS A 154 4.97 -6.64 -0.60
CA HIS A 154 5.45 -5.48 0.15
C HIS A 154 6.97 -5.53 0.35
N ASP A 155 7.68 -4.54 -0.18
CA ASP A 155 9.14 -4.57 -0.26
C ASP A 155 9.80 -4.40 1.11
N ILE A 156 10.48 -5.45 1.57
CA ILE A 156 11.27 -5.44 2.80
C ILE A 156 12.62 -4.78 2.51
N ARG A 157 12.92 -3.69 3.23
CA ARG A 157 14.16 -2.93 3.11
C ARG A 157 15.21 -3.34 4.15
N GLN A 158 14.79 -3.50 5.40
CA GLN A 158 15.69 -3.79 6.52
C GLN A 158 15.01 -4.70 7.55
N CYS A 159 15.84 -5.46 8.26
CA CYS A 159 15.41 -6.38 9.31
C CYS A 159 16.26 -6.14 10.56
N PHE A 160 15.62 -6.21 11.73
CA PHE A 160 16.27 -6.02 13.02
C PHE A 160 15.85 -7.13 13.99
N SER A 161 16.76 -7.52 14.87
CA SER A 161 16.46 -8.28 16.08
C SER A 161 16.80 -7.41 17.29
N TYR A 162 15.82 -7.21 18.16
CA TYR A 162 15.96 -6.36 19.34
C TYR A 162 14.98 -6.80 20.42
N ASP A 163 15.47 -6.91 21.65
CA ASP A 163 14.68 -7.24 22.85
C ASP A 163 13.80 -8.49 22.69
N GLY A 164 14.36 -9.55 22.08
CA GLY A 164 13.66 -10.81 21.85
C GLY A 164 12.61 -10.79 20.73
N SER A 165 12.42 -9.66 20.06
CA SER A 165 11.50 -9.50 18.93
C SER A 165 12.24 -9.31 17.61
N TYR A 166 11.55 -9.56 16.50
CA TYR A 166 12.03 -9.17 15.18
C TYR A 166 11.23 -8.01 14.63
N TYR A 167 11.89 -7.16 13.86
CA TYR A 167 11.28 -6.03 13.18
C TYR A 167 11.62 -6.08 11.70
N ALA A 168 10.65 -5.80 10.84
CA ALA A 168 10.89 -5.60 9.43
C ALA A 168 10.40 -4.22 9.00
N VAL A 169 11.23 -3.56 8.21
CA VAL A 169 10.99 -2.22 7.66
C VAL A 169 10.57 -2.38 6.21
N PHE A 170 9.41 -1.83 5.89
CA PHE A 170 8.82 -1.87 4.56
C PHE A 170 8.66 -0.46 3.99
N GLN A 171 8.54 -0.37 2.68
CA GLN A 171 8.09 0.85 2.00
C GLN A 171 6.80 1.38 2.63
N TYR A 172 6.66 2.70 2.80
CA TYR A 172 5.41 3.28 3.26
C TYR A 172 4.27 3.11 2.24
N MET A 173 3.13 2.60 2.72
CA MET A 173 1.90 2.45 1.96
C MET A 173 0.75 3.10 2.74
N PRO A 174 0.12 4.18 2.24
CA PRO A 174 -0.81 4.98 3.04
C PRO A 174 -2.19 4.35 3.27
N ILE A 175 -2.62 3.39 2.43
CA ILE A 175 -3.95 2.78 2.48
C ILE A 175 -3.91 1.31 2.03
N SER A 176 -5.02 0.61 2.27
CA SER A 176 -5.33 -0.74 1.77
C SER A 176 -6.57 -0.72 0.86
N LEU A 177 -6.86 -1.84 0.17
CA LEU A 177 -8.06 -1.95 -0.66
C LEU A 177 -9.34 -1.84 0.17
N ASP A 178 -9.30 -2.15 1.46
CA ASP A 178 -10.43 -1.92 2.37
C ASP A 178 -10.84 -0.43 2.39
N HIS A 179 -9.86 0.48 2.33
CA HIS A 179 -10.13 1.92 2.22
C HIS A 179 -10.67 2.31 0.84
N VAL A 180 -10.24 1.64 -0.24
CA VAL A 180 -10.80 1.87 -1.59
C VAL A 180 -12.25 1.36 -1.66
N ALA A 181 -12.52 0.19 -1.10
CA ALA A 181 -13.86 -0.38 -0.98
C ALA A 181 -14.78 0.49 -0.11
N LYS A 182 -14.25 1.23 0.88
CA LYS A 182 -15.05 2.17 1.69
C LYS A 182 -15.12 3.59 1.13
N SER A 183 -14.36 3.89 0.09
CA SER A 183 -14.41 5.21 -0.55
C SER A 183 -15.73 5.41 -1.31
N PRO A 184 -16.28 6.64 -1.37
CA PRO A 184 -17.60 6.88 -1.96
C PRO A 184 -17.77 6.46 -3.42
N PRO A 185 -16.85 6.75 -4.36
CA PRO A 185 -17.08 6.40 -5.75
C PRO A 185 -16.78 4.91 -5.96
N TYR A 186 -17.54 4.33 -6.85
CA TYR A 186 -17.26 2.99 -7.30
C TYR A 186 -16.26 2.98 -8.46
N LEU A 187 -15.47 1.90 -8.54
CA LEU A 187 -14.50 1.71 -9.60
C LEU A 187 -15.18 1.42 -10.94
N ASN A 188 -14.60 1.89 -12.03
CA ASN A 188 -14.92 1.39 -13.36
C ASN A 188 -14.14 0.11 -13.67
N GLU A 189 -14.45 -0.51 -14.81
CA GLU A 189 -13.84 -1.77 -15.23
C GLU A 189 -12.32 -1.70 -15.43
N HIS A 190 -11.80 -0.57 -15.93
CA HIS A 190 -10.36 -0.38 -16.16
C HIS A 190 -9.60 -0.23 -14.84
N GLU A 191 -10.15 0.53 -13.89
CA GLU A 191 -9.58 0.69 -12.55
C GLU A 191 -9.60 -0.63 -11.77
N LEU A 192 -10.68 -1.40 -11.91
CA LEU A 192 -10.77 -2.74 -11.33
C LEU A 192 -9.70 -3.66 -11.94
N ALA A 193 -9.54 -3.64 -13.27
CA ALA A 193 -8.49 -4.40 -13.96
C ALA A 193 -7.07 -4.00 -13.51
N ALA A 194 -6.82 -2.70 -13.29
CA ALA A 194 -5.53 -2.19 -12.82
C ALA A 194 -5.19 -2.70 -11.40
N ILE A 195 -6.18 -2.84 -10.52
CA ILE A 195 -6.00 -3.42 -9.19
C ILE A 195 -5.81 -4.94 -9.30
N LEU A 196 -6.78 -5.64 -9.87
CA LEU A 196 -6.80 -7.10 -9.90
C LEU A 196 -5.63 -7.67 -10.70
N GLY A 197 -5.24 -7.01 -11.79
CA GLY A 197 -4.10 -7.43 -12.60
C GLY A 197 -2.78 -7.39 -11.84
N GLN A 198 -2.58 -6.43 -10.94
CA GLN A 198 -1.41 -6.41 -10.06
C GLN A 198 -1.48 -7.48 -8.95
N VAL A 199 -2.67 -7.70 -8.37
CA VAL A 199 -2.88 -8.76 -7.35
C VAL A 199 -2.63 -10.14 -7.95
N VAL A 200 -3.24 -10.45 -9.10
CA VAL A 200 -3.10 -11.75 -9.79
C VAL A 200 -1.64 -12.01 -10.17
N LYS A 201 -0.88 -11.00 -10.63
CA LYS A 201 0.57 -11.15 -10.86
C LYS A 201 1.32 -11.61 -9.61
N GLY A 202 0.98 -11.08 -8.43
CA GLY A 202 1.52 -11.53 -7.16
C GLY A 202 1.12 -12.97 -6.82
N LEU A 203 -0.15 -13.33 -7.00
CA LEU A 203 -0.63 -14.68 -6.71
C LEU A 203 -0.04 -15.74 -7.65
N VAL A 204 0.15 -15.42 -8.94
CA VAL A 204 0.85 -16.31 -9.89
C VAL A 204 2.30 -16.53 -9.46
N TYR A 205 2.98 -15.50 -8.96
CA TYR A 205 4.31 -15.65 -8.37
C TYR A 205 4.30 -16.64 -7.19
N LEU A 206 3.35 -16.53 -6.25
CA LEU A 206 3.24 -17.49 -5.15
C LEU A 206 3.02 -18.92 -5.65
N ALA A 207 2.03 -19.10 -6.53
CA ALA A 207 1.70 -20.42 -7.08
C ALA A 207 2.91 -21.06 -7.80
N SER A 208 3.67 -20.27 -8.55
CA SER A 208 4.90 -20.72 -9.23
C SER A 208 6.01 -21.14 -8.27
N ASN A 209 5.96 -20.70 -7.01
CA ASN A 209 6.89 -21.06 -5.94
C ASN A 209 6.34 -22.14 -5.00
N SER A 210 5.23 -22.79 -5.38
CA SER A 210 4.49 -23.76 -4.57
C SER A 210 3.99 -23.18 -3.24
N LEU A 211 3.66 -21.88 -3.23
CA LEU A 211 3.16 -21.15 -2.07
C LEU A 211 1.71 -20.68 -2.30
N GLU A 212 0.99 -20.54 -1.19
CA GLU A 212 -0.28 -19.80 -1.11
C GLU A 212 -0.19 -18.76 0.01
N HIS A 213 -0.96 -17.67 -0.11
CA HIS A 213 -1.12 -16.69 0.95
C HIS A 213 -2.06 -17.22 2.04
N GLY A 214 -3.18 -17.85 1.65
CA GLY A 214 -4.11 -18.54 2.55
C GLY A 214 -5.04 -17.63 3.37
N SER A 215 -4.80 -16.32 3.40
CA SER A 215 -5.54 -15.33 4.20
C SER A 215 -5.65 -13.97 3.49
N LEU A 216 -5.66 -13.99 2.16
CA LEU A 216 -5.80 -12.80 1.33
C LEU A 216 -7.15 -12.11 1.59
N CYS A 217 -7.14 -10.78 1.74
CA CYS A 217 -8.34 -9.95 1.88
C CYS A 217 -8.03 -8.49 1.50
N CYS A 218 -9.05 -7.63 1.42
CA CYS A 218 -8.90 -6.20 1.11
C CYS A 218 -7.91 -5.47 2.05
N SER A 219 -7.85 -5.86 3.32
CA SER A 219 -6.95 -5.23 4.31
C SER A 219 -5.47 -5.54 4.06
N ASN A 220 -5.16 -6.71 3.52
CA ASN A 220 -3.78 -7.17 3.28
C ASN A 220 -3.23 -6.73 1.92
N ILE A 221 -4.00 -5.96 1.14
CA ILE A 221 -3.58 -5.44 -0.17
C ILE A 221 -3.42 -3.93 -0.06
N LEU A 222 -2.18 -3.47 -0.07
CA LEU A 222 -1.79 -2.09 0.17
C LEU A 222 -1.60 -1.32 -1.12
N LEU A 223 -1.87 -0.01 -1.11
CA LEU A 223 -1.76 0.88 -2.27
C LEU A 223 -0.87 2.09 -2.00
N SER A 224 0.00 2.39 -2.96
CA SER A 224 0.83 3.60 -2.94
C SER A 224 0.16 4.74 -3.72
N THR A 225 0.56 5.98 -3.45
CA THR A 225 0.10 7.16 -4.21
C THR A 225 0.52 7.15 -5.69
N LYS A 226 1.38 6.21 -6.09
CA LYS A 226 1.78 5.98 -7.48
C LYS A 226 0.94 4.91 -8.17
N GLY A 227 -0.08 4.36 -7.49
CA GLY A 227 -0.95 3.31 -7.99
C GLY A 227 -0.37 1.89 -7.90
N GLU A 228 0.69 1.71 -7.12
CA GLU A 228 1.32 0.39 -6.94
C GLU A 228 0.55 -0.43 -5.92
N ILE A 229 0.25 -1.68 -6.27
CA ILE A 229 -0.36 -2.66 -5.37
C ILE A 229 0.71 -3.56 -4.77
N LYS A 230 0.66 -3.71 -3.44
CA LYS A 230 1.54 -4.60 -2.66
C LYS A 230 0.70 -5.49 -1.76
N ILE A 231 0.82 -6.81 -1.95
CA ILE A 231 0.28 -7.81 -1.02
C ILE A 231 1.21 -7.84 0.20
N ALA A 232 0.63 -7.66 1.39
CA ALA A 232 1.29 -7.73 2.68
C ALA A 232 0.97 -9.06 3.38
N GLY A 233 1.65 -9.37 4.49
CA GLY A 233 1.42 -10.61 5.24
C GLY A 233 2.20 -11.81 4.70
N GLN A 234 3.31 -11.58 4.00
CA GLN A 234 4.12 -12.64 3.39
C GLN A 234 4.70 -13.62 4.41
N GLU A 235 4.91 -13.18 5.65
CA GLU A 235 5.33 -14.04 6.75
C GLU A 235 4.31 -15.14 7.09
N CYS A 236 3.06 -14.99 6.63
CA CYS A 236 1.97 -15.94 6.81
C CYS A 236 1.77 -16.86 5.60
N CYS A 237 2.50 -16.66 4.50
CA CYS A 237 2.45 -17.57 3.36
C CYS A 237 2.86 -18.99 3.79
N GLN A 238 2.29 -19.98 3.12
CA GLN A 238 2.52 -21.38 3.41
C GLN A 238 2.68 -22.19 2.12
N GLU A 239 3.27 -23.37 2.23
CA GLU A 239 3.33 -24.29 1.11
C GLU A 239 1.92 -24.72 0.73
N MET A 240 1.65 -24.79 -0.57
CA MET A 240 0.36 -25.26 -1.06
C MET A 240 0.12 -26.69 -0.57
N ALA A 241 -1.08 -26.93 -0.02
CA ALA A 241 -1.53 -28.28 0.26
C ALA A 241 -1.65 -29.08 -1.04
N SER A 242 -1.67 -30.41 -0.93
CA SER A 242 -1.67 -31.39 -2.04
C SER A 242 -2.43 -30.94 -3.29
N SER A 243 -1.90 -31.31 -4.46
CA SER A 243 -2.51 -31.08 -5.77
C SER A 243 -3.97 -31.54 -5.79
N GLY A 244 -4.92 -30.60 -5.79
CA GLY A 244 -6.35 -30.89 -5.89
C GLY A 244 -7.26 -30.11 -4.93
N SER A 245 -6.71 -29.48 -3.89
CA SER A 245 -7.50 -28.56 -3.06
C SER A 245 -7.80 -27.27 -3.84
N PRO A 246 -9.05 -26.75 -3.82
CA PRO A 246 -9.36 -25.46 -4.41
C PRO A 246 -8.49 -24.36 -3.81
N SER A 247 -7.92 -23.50 -4.65
CA SER A 247 -7.05 -22.42 -4.17
C SER A 247 -7.84 -21.46 -3.28
N ARG A 248 -7.42 -21.36 -2.02
CA ARG A 248 -7.98 -20.41 -1.04
C ARG A 248 -7.81 -18.97 -1.53
N ASP A 249 -6.71 -18.70 -2.23
CA ASP A 249 -6.39 -17.38 -2.76
C ASP A 249 -7.30 -17.00 -3.95
N ILE A 250 -7.65 -17.95 -4.83
CA ILE A 250 -8.61 -17.70 -5.92
C ILE A 250 -9.98 -17.34 -5.34
N ARG A 251 -10.46 -18.11 -4.35
CA ARG A 251 -11.74 -17.81 -3.69
C ARG A 251 -11.70 -16.45 -2.99
N ALA A 252 -10.63 -16.14 -2.28
CA ALA A 252 -10.44 -14.84 -1.63
C ALA A 252 -10.43 -13.69 -2.65
N LEU A 253 -9.79 -13.88 -3.81
CA LEU A 253 -9.80 -12.91 -4.89
C LEU A 253 -11.20 -12.65 -5.45
N GLY A 254 -12.06 -13.67 -5.51
CA GLY A 254 -13.47 -13.50 -5.87
C GLY A 254 -14.23 -12.62 -4.87
N ILE A 255 -13.99 -12.83 -3.57
CA ILE A 255 -14.58 -12.00 -2.51
C ILE A 255 -14.08 -10.54 -2.63
N ILE A 256 -12.77 -10.34 -2.78
CA ILE A 256 -12.17 -9.00 -2.98
C ILE A 256 -12.76 -8.32 -4.23
N THR A 257 -12.90 -9.05 -5.34
CA THR A 257 -13.45 -8.51 -6.58
C THR A 257 -14.90 -8.05 -6.37
N MET A 258 -15.72 -8.89 -5.72
CA MET A 258 -17.08 -8.54 -5.35
C MET A 258 -17.13 -7.30 -4.45
N GLU A 259 -16.33 -7.25 -3.38
CA GLU A 259 -16.24 -6.08 -2.48
C GLU A 259 -15.85 -4.80 -3.23
N LEU A 260 -14.90 -4.86 -4.17
CA LEU A 260 -14.51 -3.69 -4.97
C LEU A 260 -15.60 -3.25 -5.94
N MET A 261 -16.39 -4.20 -6.47
CA MET A 261 -17.47 -3.95 -7.41
C MET A 261 -18.71 -3.37 -6.73
N GLN A 262 -19.09 -3.86 -5.55
CA GLN A 262 -20.37 -3.50 -4.89
C GLN A 262 -20.23 -2.94 -3.47
N LYS A 263 -19.01 -2.81 -2.93
CA LYS A 263 -18.68 -2.21 -1.62
C LYS A 263 -18.97 -3.09 -0.40
N TYR A 264 -19.50 -4.30 -0.60
CA TYR A 264 -19.76 -5.28 0.44
C TYR A 264 -19.59 -6.72 -0.06
N SER A 265 -19.35 -7.63 0.86
CA SER A 265 -19.46 -9.08 0.64
C SER A 265 -20.85 -9.56 1.02
N LYS A 266 -21.32 -10.64 0.39
CA LYS A 266 -22.61 -11.26 0.75
C LYS A 266 -22.49 -12.08 2.04
N ASP A 267 -23.51 -11.99 2.89
CA ASP A 267 -23.55 -12.67 4.20
C ASP A 267 -23.66 -14.21 4.09
N ASP A 268 -24.22 -14.70 2.98
CA ASP A 268 -24.34 -16.13 2.68
C ASP A 268 -23.03 -16.76 2.17
N GLY A 269 -21.99 -15.95 1.98
CA GLY A 269 -20.69 -16.37 1.45
C GLY A 269 -20.68 -16.66 -0.05
N ALA A 270 -21.77 -16.38 -0.77
CA ALA A 270 -21.82 -16.49 -2.21
C ALA A 270 -20.98 -15.39 -2.88
N ILE A 271 -20.45 -15.70 -4.07
CA ILE A 271 -19.71 -14.75 -4.91
C ILE A 271 -20.61 -14.36 -6.08
N GLY A 272 -20.96 -13.07 -6.18
CA GLY A 272 -21.83 -12.55 -7.23
C GLY A 272 -22.16 -11.06 -7.03
N ILE A 273 -22.80 -10.45 -8.03
CA ILE A 273 -23.16 -9.02 -8.03
C ILE A 273 -24.67 -8.84 -7.98
N ASP A 274 -25.13 -7.89 -7.19
CA ASP A 274 -26.56 -7.54 -7.06
C ASP A 274 -27.01 -6.47 -8.08
N ASP A 275 -26.20 -5.44 -8.30
CA ASP A 275 -26.52 -4.34 -9.19
C ASP A 275 -26.03 -4.61 -10.63
N LEU A 276 -26.89 -5.27 -11.41
CA LEU A 276 -26.64 -5.58 -12.82
C LEU A 276 -26.84 -4.37 -13.76
N GLU A 277 -27.45 -3.28 -13.31
CA GLU A 277 -27.46 -2.03 -14.08
C GLU A 277 -26.07 -1.41 -14.08
N ARG A 278 -25.39 -1.46 -12.93
CA ARG A 278 -24.03 -0.98 -12.77
C ARG A 278 -22.98 -1.93 -13.35
N TRP A 279 -23.15 -3.24 -13.16
CA TRP A 279 -22.26 -4.27 -13.68
C TRP A 279 -23.05 -5.24 -14.56
N PRO A 280 -23.22 -4.92 -15.86
CA PRO A 280 -23.92 -5.79 -16.80
C PRO A 280 -23.32 -7.20 -16.82
N SER A 281 -24.15 -8.22 -16.98
CA SER A 281 -23.73 -9.62 -16.93
C SER A 281 -22.72 -10.01 -18.02
N ASP A 282 -22.68 -9.26 -19.12
CA ASP A 282 -21.80 -9.46 -20.27
C ASP A 282 -20.50 -8.65 -20.20
N CYS A 283 -20.29 -7.83 -19.16
CA CYS A 283 -19.02 -7.11 -18.99
C CYS A 283 -17.90 -8.05 -18.51
N ASN A 284 -16.65 -7.67 -18.78
CA ASN A 284 -15.50 -8.48 -18.40
C ASN A 284 -15.31 -8.52 -16.87
N ALA A 285 -15.75 -7.51 -16.13
CA ALA A 285 -15.69 -7.53 -14.66
C ALA A 285 -16.52 -8.67 -14.06
N VAL A 286 -17.77 -8.84 -14.52
CA VAL A 286 -18.63 -9.95 -14.08
C VAL A 286 -18.10 -11.29 -14.59
N GLY A 287 -17.61 -11.33 -15.84
CA GLY A 287 -16.94 -12.52 -16.39
C GLY A 287 -15.73 -12.96 -15.55
N PHE A 288 -14.90 -12.00 -15.12
CA PHE A 288 -13.75 -12.26 -14.26
C PHE A 288 -14.19 -12.78 -12.89
N LEU A 289 -15.19 -12.14 -12.27
CA LEU A 289 -15.75 -12.57 -10.99
C LEU A 289 -16.26 -14.01 -11.10
N SER A 290 -17.00 -14.35 -12.16
CA SER A 290 -17.45 -15.71 -12.42
C SER A 290 -16.27 -16.68 -12.54
N MET A 291 -15.21 -16.30 -13.27
CA MET A 291 -14.02 -17.12 -13.45
C MET A 291 -13.33 -17.44 -12.10
N THR A 292 -13.37 -16.54 -11.11
CA THR A 292 -12.83 -16.83 -9.76
C THR A 292 -13.55 -17.97 -9.02
N THR A 293 -14.74 -18.39 -9.47
CA THR A 293 -15.47 -19.51 -8.87
C THR A 293 -15.23 -20.84 -9.58
N SER A 294 -14.72 -20.80 -10.82
CA SER A 294 -14.51 -21.98 -11.66
C SER A 294 -13.04 -22.30 -11.93
N ALA A 295 -12.14 -21.32 -11.84
CA ALA A 295 -10.71 -21.49 -12.12
C ALA A 295 -10.06 -22.45 -11.11
N THR A 296 -9.20 -23.33 -11.63
CA THR A 296 -8.44 -24.27 -10.81
C THR A 296 -7.07 -23.73 -10.43
N HIS A 297 -6.45 -22.97 -11.33
CA HIS A 297 -5.14 -22.37 -11.16
C HIS A 297 -5.17 -20.86 -11.39
N VAL A 298 -4.30 -20.15 -10.66
CA VAL A 298 -4.27 -18.68 -10.65
C VAL A 298 -3.85 -18.11 -12.02
N ASP A 299 -3.00 -18.83 -12.75
CA ASP A 299 -2.51 -18.40 -14.07
C ASP A 299 -3.61 -18.37 -15.15
N GLU A 300 -4.70 -19.13 -14.97
CA GLU A 300 -5.89 -19.03 -15.82
C GLU A 300 -6.49 -17.62 -15.79
N LEU A 301 -6.49 -16.99 -14.61
CA LEU A 301 -7.05 -15.64 -14.40
C LEU A 301 -6.29 -14.58 -15.20
N LEU A 302 -4.97 -14.74 -15.43
CA LEU A 302 -4.17 -13.83 -16.25
C LEU A 302 -4.59 -13.81 -17.72
N GLN A 303 -5.30 -14.85 -18.19
CA GLN A 303 -5.77 -14.94 -19.55
C GLN A 303 -7.14 -14.29 -19.75
N HIS A 304 -7.82 -13.90 -18.66
CA HIS A 304 -9.13 -13.29 -18.75
C HIS A 304 -9.10 -11.93 -19.50
N PRO A 305 -10.06 -11.65 -20.41
CA PRO A 305 -10.10 -10.40 -21.19
C PRO A 305 -10.01 -9.13 -20.34
N LEU A 306 -10.62 -9.11 -19.14
CA LEU A 306 -10.51 -8.01 -18.18
C LEU A 306 -9.06 -7.59 -17.95
N LEU A 307 -8.15 -8.57 -17.77
CA LEU A 307 -6.74 -8.31 -17.47
C LEU A 307 -5.88 -8.10 -18.72
N LYS A 308 -6.44 -8.34 -19.92
CA LYS A 308 -5.81 -8.06 -21.22
C LYS A 308 -6.17 -6.69 -21.80
N SER A 309 -7.05 -5.94 -21.14
CA SER A 309 -7.61 -4.65 -21.59
C SER A 309 -6.62 -3.47 -21.66
N GLY A 310 -5.33 -3.67 -21.37
CA GLY A 310 -4.33 -2.60 -21.45
C GLY A 310 -4.38 -1.59 -20.30
N TRP A 311 -4.79 -2.01 -19.12
CA TRP A 311 -4.78 -1.20 -17.89
C TRP A 311 -3.37 -0.73 -17.49
N ASP A 312 -3.29 0.42 -16.84
CA ASP A 312 -2.07 0.95 -16.22
C ASP A 312 -2.28 1.13 -14.70
N LYS A 313 -1.22 0.95 -13.91
CA LYS A 313 -1.25 1.26 -12.47
C LYS A 313 -1.56 2.75 -12.23
N GLU A 314 -1.28 3.62 -13.18
CA GLU A 314 -1.56 5.05 -13.04
C GLU A 314 -3.06 5.37 -13.00
N ASP A 315 -3.91 4.50 -13.56
CA ASP A 315 -5.37 4.69 -13.64
C ASP A 315 -6.03 4.79 -12.26
N ILE A 316 -5.38 4.25 -11.23
CA ILE A 316 -5.93 4.22 -9.86
C ILE A 316 -5.33 5.27 -8.92
N LYS A 317 -4.45 6.16 -9.41
CA LYS A 317 -3.84 7.22 -8.56
C LYS A 317 -4.90 8.14 -7.96
N TRP A 318 -5.93 8.49 -8.73
CA TRP A 318 -6.97 9.41 -8.28
C TRP A 318 -7.82 8.81 -7.16
N ILE A 319 -8.19 7.53 -7.27
CA ILE A 319 -9.00 6.85 -6.26
C ILE A 319 -8.20 6.61 -4.98
N VAL A 320 -6.89 6.36 -5.08
CA VAL A 320 -5.98 6.35 -3.92
C VAL A 320 -5.99 7.71 -3.22
N GLY A 321 -5.84 8.80 -3.99
CA GLY A 321 -5.92 10.17 -3.49
C GLY A 321 -7.22 10.45 -2.73
N LEU A 322 -8.35 10.05 -3.32
CA LEU A 322 -9.66 10.25 -2.70
C LEU A 322 -9.87 9.37 -1.46
N ALA A 323 -9.53 8.09 -1.53
CA ALA A 323 -9.68 7.18 -0.40
C ALA A 323 -8.89 7.65 0.84
N MET A 324 -7.70 8.24 0.65
CA MET A 324 -6.92 8.82 1.74
C MET A 324 -7.64 9.96 2.48
N VAL A 325 -8.49 10.73 1.80
CA VAL A 325 -9.19 11.88 2.39
C VAL A 325 -10.62 11.56 2.80
N SER A 326 -11.27 10.58 2.17
CA SER A 326 -12.68 10.28 2.38
C SER A 326 -12.94 9.14 3.37
N THR A 327 -11.93 8.32 3.68
CA THR A 327 -12.12 7.15 4.55
C THR A 327 -11.49 7.35 5.92
N HIS A 328 -12.19 6.85 6.95
CA HIS A 328 -11.65 6.83 8.30
C HIS A 328 -10.51 5.82 8.38
N ARG A 329 -9.32 6.31 8.71
CA ARG A 329 -8.11 5.53 8.91
C ARG A 329 -7.79 5.54 10.41
N GLY A 330 -8.02 4.42 11.09
CA GLY A 330 -7.71 4.33 12.51
C GLY A 330 -6.22 4.61 12.75
N PHE A 331 -5.90 5.50 13.69
CA PHE A 331 -4.52 5.85 14.02
C PHE A 331 -4.35 6.03 15.52
N ASN A 332 -3.15 5.76 16.01
CA ASN A 332 -2.74 6.14 17.36
C ASN A 332 -1.58 7.12 17.26
N TYR A 333 -1.63 8.20 18.04
CA TYR A 333 -0.54 9.16 18.14
C TYR A 333 -0.17 9.31 19.62
N PHE A 334 1.11 9.14 19.92
CA PHE A 334 1.63 9.25 21.27
C PHE A 334 2.48 10.51 21.36
N GLU A 335 1.96 11.52 22.07
CA GLU A 335 2.74 12.71 22.41
C GLU A 335 3.84 12.31 23.40
N ARG A 336 5.10 12.51 23.00
CA ARG A 336 6.29 12.12 23.78
C ARG A 336 6.80 13.24 24.66
#